data_AF-A0A0S2M2C8-F1
#
_entry.id   AF-A0A0S2M2C8-F1
#
_cell.length_a   1.000
_cell.length_b   1.000
_cell.length_c   1.000
_cell.angle_alpha   90.00
_cell.angle_beta   90.00
_cell.angle_gamma   90.00
#
_symmetry.space_group_name_H-M   'P 1'
#
loop_
_entity.id
_entity.type
_entity.pdbx_description
1 polymer ?
#
loop_
_entity_poly.entity_id
_entity_poly.type
_entity_poly.pdbx_seq_one_letter_code
_entity_poly.pdbx_strand_id
1 'polypeptide(L)'
;MAVPQPRKKALGILFRVLIYAAAFVLLIFPDVFLFIGLQALGSSMGLWVGEPTSNDGEELWATIGGAGAFLAILGCAGLGAWPLSRRYGMRPWLTMAIASGAVIMAYLLLFVPLFF
;
A
#
# COMPACT_ATOMS: atom_id res chain seq x y z
N MET A 1 3.41 -19.62 33.62
CA MET A 1 3.40 -18.82 32.37
C MET A 1 2.86 -19.71 31.26
N ALA A 2 1.70 -19.40 30.69
CA ALA A 2 1.11 -20.24 29.65
C ALA A 2 1.92 -20.14 28.35
N VAL A 3 2.51 -21.24 27.90
CA VAL A 3 3.21 -21.33 26.62
C VAL A 3 2.18 -21.02 25.52
N PRO A 4 2.36 -19.96 24.71
CA PRO A 4 1.41 -19.64 23.66
C PRO A 4 1.40 -20.78 22.65
N GLN A 5 0.27 -21.48 22.54
CA GLN A 5 0.16 -22.64 21.67
C GLN A 5 0.49 -22.24 20.22
N PRO A 6 1.45 -22.93 19.55
CA PRO A 6 1.95 -22.54 18.22
C PRO A 6 0.84 -22.45 17.16
N ARG A 7 -0.21 -23.29 17.27
CA ARG A 7 -1.40 -23.25 16.41
C ARG A 7 -2.15 -21.91 16.46
N LYS A 8 -2.26 -21.28 17.63
CA LYS A 8 -2.99 -20.01 17.78
C LYS A 8 -2.24 -18.86 17.09
N LYS A 9 -0.91 -18.85 17.20
CA LYS A 9 -0.07 -17.85 16.51
C LYS A 9 -0.15 -17.99 14.99
N ALA A 10 -0.10 -19.21 14.46
CA ALA A 10 -0.21 -19.47 13.02
C ALA A 10 -1.52 -18.93 12.42
N LEU A 11 -2.64 -19.09 13.13
CA LEU A 11 -3.94 -18.57 12.71
C LEU A 11 -3.94 -17.02 12.62
N GLY A 12 -3.32 -16.37 13.61
CA GLY A 12 -3.16 -14.91 13.60
C GLY A 12 -2.28 -14.39 12.47
N ILE A 13 -1.23 -15.14 12.10
CA ILE A 13 -0.41 -14.82 10.93
C ILE A 13 -1.25 -14.97 9.67
N LEU A 14 -1.96 -16.08 9.50
CA LEU A 14 -2.79 -16.37 8.34
C LEU A 14 -3.83 -15.26 8.09
N PHE A 15 -4.62 -14.90 9.11
CA PHE A 15 -5.62 -13.85 8.98
C PHE A 15 -5.00 -12.50 8.63
N ARG A 16 -3.84 -12.16 9.20
CA ARG A 16 -3.12 -10.94 8.83
C ARG A 16 -2.68 -10.99 7.37
N VAL A 17 -2.09 -12.10 6.93
CA VAL A 17 -1.67 -12.27 5.53
C VAL A 17 -2.87 -12.10 4.60
N LEU A 18 -4.03 -12.66 4.92
CA LEU A 18 -5.25 -12.49 4.13
C LEU A 18 -5.72 -11.02 4.09
N ILE A 19 -5.68 -10.31 5.21
CA ILE A 19 -6.04 -8.87 5.26
C ILE A 19 -5.09 -8.06 4.36
N TYR A 20 -3.79 -8.28 4.46
CA TYR A 20 -2.81 -7.55 3.67
C TYR A 20 -2.80 -7.99 2.20
N ALA A 21 -3.13 -9.24 1.89
CA ALA A 21 -3.31 -9.71 0.51
C ALA A 21 -4.55 -9.07 -0.13
N ALA A 22 -5.66 -8.97 0.59
CA ALA A 22 -6.85 -8.27 0.12
C ALA A 22 -6.56 -6.76 -0.07
N ALA A 23 -5.87 -6.13 0.89
CA ALA A 23 -5.42 -4.76 0.75
C ALA A 23 -4.50 -4.59 -0.47
N PHE A 24 -3.55 -5.50 -0.67
CA PHE A 24 -2.67 -5.50 -1.82
C PHE A 24 -3.46 -5.53 -3.14
N VAL A 25 -4.50 -6.36 -3.26
CA VAL A 25 -5.35 -6.37 -4.47
C VAL A 25 -6.14 -5.07 -4.62
N LEU A 26 -6.67 -4.52 -3.53
CA LEU A 26 -7.43 -3.27 -3.57
C LEU A 26 -6.56 -2.06 -3.93
N LEU A 27 -5.28 -2.10 -3.60
CA LEU A 27 -4.32 -1.04 -3.92
C LEU A 27 -4.05 -0.93 -5.43
N ILE A 28 -4.41 -1.91 -6.26
CA ILE A 28 -4.22 -1.85 -7.72
C ILE A 28 -4.93 -0.61 -8.31
N PHE A 29 -6.13 -0.31 -7.82
CA PHE A 29 -6.93 0.83 -8.31
C PHE A 29 -6.27 2.19 -8.03
N PRO A 30 -6.01 2.58 -6.76
CA PRO A 30 -5.37 3.87 -6.48
C PRO A 30 -3.98 3.99 -7.07
N ASP A 31 -3.30 2.87 -7.28
CA ASP A 31 -1.98 2.83 -7.86
C ASP A 31 -1.98 3.17 -9.36
N VAL A 32 -3.01 2.76 -10.12
CA VAL A 32 -3.22 3.24 -11.50
C VAL A 32 -3.41 4.76 -11.52
N PHE A 33 -4.20 5.32 -10.60
CA PHE A 33 -4.38 6.78 -10.51
C PHE A 33 -3.10 7.52 -10.12
N LEU A 34 -2.32 6.95 -9.19
CA LEU A 34 -0.99 7.45 -8.82
C LEU A 34 -0.03 7.41 -9.99
N PHE A 35 -0.02 6.33 -10.79
CA PHE A 35 0.84 6.20 -11.96
C PHE A 35 0.53 7.28 -13.01
N ILE A 36 -0.77 7.44 -13.35
CA ILE A 36 -1.23 8.48 -14.29
C ILE A 36 -0.83 9.86 -13.77
N GLY A 37 -1.10 10.13 -12.49
CA GLY A 37 -0.76 11.40 -11.85
C GLY A 37 0.75 11.69 -11.75
N LEU A 38 1.58 10.66 -11.55
CA LEU A 38 3.04 10.81 -11.48
C LEU A 38 3.66 11.02 -12.87
N GLN A 39 3.18 10.29 -13.88
CA GLN A 39 3.59 10.48 -15.27
C GLN A 39 3.28 11.91 -15.72
N ALA A 40 2.07 12.37 -15.45
CA ALA A 40 1.61 13.74 -15.62
C ALA A 40 2.46 14.80 -14.92
N LEU A 41 2.78 14.59 -13.64
CA LEU A 41 3.67 15.48 -12.88
C LEU A 41 5.03 15.57 -13.56
N GLY A 42 5.60 14.44 -13.99
CA GLY A 42 6.85 14.44 -14.73
C GLY A 42 6.77 15.19 -16.06
N SER A 43 5.64 15.11 -16.77
CA SER A 43 5.41 15.83 -18.03
C SER A 43 5.35 17.35 -17.79
N SER A 44 4.63 17.79 -16.76
CA SER A 44 4.55 19.20 -16.37
C SER A 44 5.91 19.79 -15.95
N MET A 45 6.78 18.95 -15.40
CA MET A 45 8.14 19.32 -14.98
C MET A 45 9.17 19.21 -16.11
N GLY A 46 8.76 18.80 -17.32
CA GLY A 46 9.67 18.57 -18.45
C GLY A 46 10.67 17.44 -18.20
N LEU A 47 10.34 16.50 -17.31
CA LEU A 47 11.18 15.35 -16.96
C LEU A 47 11.12 14.24 -18.03
N TRP A 48 10.15 14.31 -18.94
CA TRP A 48 9.99 13.37 -20.06
C TRP A 48 10.37 14.04 -21.38
N VAL A 49 11.09 13.29 -22.22
CA VAL A 49 11.58 13.78 -23.51
C VAL A 49 10.45 13.76 -24.53
N GLY A 50 10.03 14.95 -25.01
CA GLY A 50 9.15 15.09 -26.18
C GLY A 50 7.66 15.30 -25.90
N GLU A 51 7.25 15.49 -24.65
CA GLU A 51 5.84 15.67 -24.29
C GLU A 51 5.41 17.14 -24.14
N PRO A 52 4.15 17.47 -24.51
CA PRO A 52 3.61 18.81 -24.35
C PRO A 52 3.45 19.14 -22.86
N THR A 53 4.02 20.27 -22.42
CA THR A 53 4.02 20.75 -21.02
C THR A 53 2.67 21.33 -20.54
N SER A 54 1.56 20.92 -21.16
CA SER A 54 0.21 21.40 -20.86
C SER A 54 -0.51 20.39 -19.97
N ASN A 55 -0.80 20.78 -18.72
CA ASN A 55 -1.57 19.97 -17.77
C ASN A 55 -2.84 20.75 -17.36
N ASP A 56 -4.02 20.17 -17.62
CA ASP A 56 -5.32 20.77 -17.31
C ASP A 56 -5.72 20.62 -15.83
N GLY A 57 -4.84 20.08 -14.98
CA GLY A 57 -5.00 19.96 -13.53
C GLY A 57 -5.75 18.71 -13.06
N GLU A 58 -6.40 17.97 -13.96
CA GLU A 58 -7.07 16.70 -13.67
C GLU A 58 -6.11 15.65 -13.09
N GLU A 59 -4.84 15.73 -13.48
CA GLU A 59 -3.80 14.76 -13.13
C GLU A 59 -3.24 14.99 -11.71
N LEU A 60 -3.30 16.23 -11.21
CA LEU A 60 -3.01 16.55 -9.80
C LEU A 60 -4.07 15.92 -8.88
N TRP A 61 -5.35 15.99 -9.29
CA TRP A 61 -6.44 15.34 -8.57
C TRP A 61 -6.33 13.81 -8.60
N ALA A 62 -5.86 13.23 -9.71
CA ALA A 62 -5.56 11.80 -9.79
C ALA A 62 -4.43 11.39 -8.83
N THR A 63 -3.38 12.19 -8.71
CA THR A 63 -2.28 11.94 -7.75
C THR A 63 -2.76 11.99 -6.31
N ILE A 64 -3.50 13.05 -5.93
CA ILE A 64 -4.01 13.24 -4.57
C ILE A 64 -5.03 12.14 -4.23
N GLY A 65 -5.93 11.83 -5.16
CA GLY A 65 -6.93 10.77 -5.02
C GLY A 65 -6.30 9.40 -4.87
N GLY A 66 -5.32 9.07 -5.73
CA GLY A 66 -4.54 7.84 -5.67
C GLY A 66 -3.80 7.71 -4.34
N ALA A 67 -3.04 8.73 -3.92
CA ALA A 67 -2.31 8.73 -2.65
C ALA A 67 -3.24 8.62 -1.43
N GLY A 68 -4.35 9.37 -1.43
CA GLY A 68 -5.35 9.32 -0.35
C GLY A 68 -6.01 7.95 -0.23
N ALA A 69 -6.44 7.36 -1.34
CA ALA A 69 -7.04 6.04 -1.37
C ALA A 69 -6.02 4.94 -1.00
N PHE A 70 -4.76 5.07 -1.43
CA PHE A 70 -3.68 4.16 -1.06
C PHE A 70 -3.47 4.14 0.47
N LEU A 71 -3.36 5.33 1.09
CA LEU A 71 -3.22 5.47 2.55
C LEU A 71 -4.46 4.98 3.30
N ALA A 72 -5.67 5.24 2.78
CA ALA A 72 -6.92 4.79 3.39
C ALA A 72 -7.01 3.26 3.43
N ILE A 73 -6.68 2.57 2.33
CA ILE A 73 -6.70 1.11 2.25
C ILE A 73 -5.68 0.49 3.23
N LEU A 74 -4.45 1.02 3.27
CA LEU A 74 -3.43 0.59 4.23
C LEU A 74 -3.84 0.86 5.68
N GLY A 75 -4.45 2.01 5.95
CA GLY A 75 -4.99 2.37 7.26
C GLY A 75 -6.07 1.39 7.72
N CYS A 76 -7.04 1.09 6.85
CA CYS A 76 -8.09 0.11 7.13
C CYS A 76 -7.53 -1.30 7.35
N ALA A 77 -6.54 -1.72 6.55
CA ALA A 77 -5.85 -3.00 6.73
C ALA A 77 -5.12 -3.06 8.08
N GLY A 78 -4.45 -1.97 8.47
CA GLY A 78 -3.83 -1.81 9.79
C GLY A 78 -4.85 -1.94 10.92
N LEU A 79 -5.95 -1.18 10.85
CA LEU A 79 -7.02 -1.22 11.84
C LEU A 79 -7.65 -2.62 11.98
N GLY A 80 -7.88 -3.32 10.87
CA GLY A 80 -8.38 -4.70 10.87
C GLY A 80 -7.39 -5.71 11.46
N ALA A 81 -6.09 -5.53 11.19
CA ALA A 81 -5.04 -6.39 11.73
C ALA A 81 -4.69 -6.09 13.21
N TRP A 82 -5.15 -4.96 13.77
CA TRP A 82 -4.86 -4.52 15.13
C TRP A 82 -5.42 -5.43 16.23
N PRO A 83 -6.75 -5.66 16.28
CA PRO A 83 -7.34 -6.53 17.29
C PRO A 83 -6.81 -7.96 17.15
N LEU A 84 -6.56 -8.40 15.92
CA LEU A 84 -6.00 -9.70 15.61
C LEU A 84 -4.61 -9.89 16.23
N SER A 85 -3.72 -8.92 16.04
CA SER A 85 -2.37 -8.94 16.59
C SER A 85 -2.35 -8.97 18.11
N ARG A 86 -3.24 -8.20 18.76
CA ARG A 86 -3.41 -8.23 20.22
C ARG A 86 -3.93 -9.59 20.69
N ARG A 87 -4.93 -10.14 20.01
CA ARG A 87 -5.56 -11.43 20.35
C ARG A 87 -4.59 -12.61 20.29
N TYR A 88 -3.61 -12.57 19.40
CA TYR A 88 -2.62 -13.64 19.22
C TYR A 88 -1.26 -13.37 19.90
N GLY A 89 -1.18 -12.36 20.77
CA GLY A 89 0.03 -12.06 21.55
C GLY A 89 1.21 -11.54 20.73
N MET A 90 0.92 -10.90 19.60
CA MET A 90 1.93 -10.24 18.75
C MET A 90 2.11 -8.78 19.16
N ARG A 91 3.24 -8.17 18.80
CA ARG A 91 3.46 -6.71 18.95
C ARG A 91 2.74 -5.98 17.81
N PRO A 92 1.57 -5.35 18.04
CA PRO A 92 0.70 -4.86 16.96
C PRO A 92 1.41 -3.80 16.10
N TRP A 93 2.02 -2.80 16.72
CA TRP A 93 2.79 -1.75 16.04
C TRP A 93 3.87 -2.30 15.11
N LEU A 94 4.80 -3.08 15.66
CA LEU A 94 5.95 -3.60 14.92
C LEU A 94 5.50 -4.49 13.75
N THR A 95 4.52 -5.35 14.01
CA THR A 95 4.06 -6.30 12.99
C THR A 95 3.20 -5.65 11.91
N MET A 96 2.54 -4.52 12.18
CA MET A 96 1.92 -3.71 11.13
C MET A 96 2.94 -2.93 10.34
N ALA A 97 3.88 -2.26 11.00
CA ALA A 97 4.91 -1.50 10.31
C ALA A 97 5.67 -2.38 9.31
N ILE A 98 6.01 -3.61 9.70
CA ILE A 98 6.64 -4.60 8.80
C ILE A 98 5.70 -5.01 7.67
N ALA A 99 4.43 -5.30 7.94
CA ALA A 99 3.48 -5.76 6.92
C ALA A 99 3.11 -4.65 5.91
N SER A 100 2.84 -3.43 6.40
CA SER A 100 2.63 -2.24 5.58
C SER A 100 3.88 -1.91 4.76
N GLY A 101 5.06 -1.95 5.39
CA GLY A 101 6.33 -1.73 4.70
C GLY A 101 6.59 -2.77 3.61
N ALA A 102 6.28 -4.05 3.87
CA ALA A 102 6.40 -5.11 2.88
C ALA A 102 5.44 -4.92 1.69
N VAL A 103 4.20 -4.48 1.93
CA VAL A 103 3.24 -4.16 0.86
C VAL A 103 3.72 -2.96 0.04
N ILE A 104 4.16 -1.88 0.68
CA ILE A 104 4.72 -0.71 -0.02
C ILE A 104 5.94 -1.13 -0.85
N MET A 105 6.88 -1.88 -0.26
CA MET A 105 8.08 -2.34 -0.96
C MET A 105 7.73 -3.26 -2.14
N ALA A 106 6.76 -4.17 -1.98
CA ALA A 106 6.30 -5.02 -3.07
C ALA A 106 5.70 -4.20 -4.23
N TYR A 107 4.91 -3.17 -3.91
CA TYR A 107 4.38 -2.22 -4.89
C TYR A 107 5.51 -1.46 -5.59
N LEU A 108 6.45 -0.88 -4.84
CA LEU A 108 7.61 -0.19 -5.42
C LEU A 108 8.42 -1.12 -6.34
N LEU A 109 8.68 -2.37 -5.94
CA LEU A 109 9.43 -3.33 -6.76
C LEU A 109 8.68 -3.75 -8.03
N LEU A 110 7.34 -3.81 -7.99
CA LEU A 110 6.54 -4.06 -9.19
C LEU A 110 6.54 -2.88 -10.16
N PHE A 111 6.63 -1.66 -9.62
CA PHE A 111 6.56 -0.43 -10.41
C PHE A 111 7.89 0.09 -10.92
N VAL A 112 8.99 -0.09 -10.18
CA VAL A 112 10.34 0.30 -10.60
C VAL A 112 10.67 -0.17 -12.03
N PRO A 113 10.42 -1.42 -12.45
CA PRO A 113 10.70 -1.85 -13.82
C PRO A 113 9.75 -1.30 -14.89
N LEU A 114 8.66 -0.62 -14.53
CA LEU A 114 7.76 0.06 -15.48
C LEU A 114 8.15 1.54 -15.72
N PHE A 115 9.10 2.07 -14.94
CA PHE A 115 9.59 3.44 -15.04
C PHE A 115 10.94 3.60 -15.78
N PHE A 116 11.56 2.49 -16.21
CA PHE A 116 12.79 2.44 -17.02
C PHE A 116 12.50 1.78 -18.37
#